data_AF-A0A094FLW7-F1
#
_entry.id   AF-A0A094FLW7-F1
#
_cell.length_a   1.000
_cell.length_b   1.000
_cell.length_c   1.000
_cell.angle_alpha   90.00
_cell.angle_beta   90.00
_cell.angle_gamma   90.00
#
_symmetry.space_group_name_H-M   'P 1'
#
loop_
_entity.id
_entity.type
_entity.pdbx_description
1 polymer ?
#
loop_
_entity_poly.entity_id
_entity_poly.type
_entity_poly.pdbx_seq_one_letter_code
_entity_poly.pdbx_strand_id
1 'polypeptide(L)'
;TETKLVQSGKNKKRKHADAVVENAETAEDALPKAWDRNLHRSGSTAVAVLADPRCVEHALKAIKKANKSGEYPVWGAGVSGVPALGSSRYMAHQKLTYPPKDELQAAVDNFMAEWNRKEEEAARLAKRQRNVPDEDGFITVTRGGRAGPARQHDAEEARKKELEREDAKRKSMGDFYRFQGRERRKEEQGELLKRFEEDRKRVEGMKTERRGRFRPE
;
A
#
# COMPACT_ATOMS: atom_id res chain seq x y z
N THR A 1 -59.51 -20.78 39.24
CA THR A 1 -58.89 -19.61 38.57
C THR A 1 -57.38 -19.84 38.56
N GLU A 2 -56.93 -20.72 37.68
CA GLU A 2 -56.29 -20.35 36.40
C GLU A 2 -55.01 -19.51 36.55
N THR A 3 -53.89 -20.23 36.35
CA THR A 3 -52.66 -19.88 35.62
C THR A 3 -52.01 -18.51 35.82
N LYS A 4 -50.72 -18.53 36.20
CA LYS A 4 -49.62 -18.03 35.34
C LYS A 4 -48.24 -18.40 35.88
N LEU A 5 -47.62 -19.32 35.15
CA LEU A 5 -46.19 -19.58 35.10
C LEU A 5 -45.51 -18.37 34.43
N VAL A 6 -44.53 -17.75 35.09
CA VAL A 6 -43.59 -16.82 34.42
C VAL A 6 -42.18 -17.24 34.78
N GLN A 7 -41.60 -18.09 33.94
CA GLN A 7 -40.16 -18.25 33.85
C GLN A 7 -39.63 -17.11 32.98
N SER A 8 -38.73 -16.28 33.51
CA SER A 8 -38.00 -15.28 32.71
C SER A 8 -36.51 -15.56 32.78
N GLY A 9 -35.89 -15.55 31.61
CA GLY A 9 -34.63 -16.21 31.28
C GLY A 9 -33.41 -15.73 32.04
N LYS A 10 -32.61 -16.69 32.51
CA LYS A 10 -31.20 -16.47 32.88
C LYS A 10 -30.41 -16.16 31.61
N ASN A 11 -30.11 -14.89 31.36
CA ASN A 11 -29.17 -14.47 30.33
C ASN A 11 -27.77 -15.02 30.65
N LYS A 12 -27.43 -16.12 29.98
CA LYS A 12 -26.10 -16.74 29.99
C LYS A 12 -25.14 -15.81 29.24
N LYS A 13 -24.52 -14.88 29.98
CA LYS A 13 -23.45 -13.98 29.51
C LYS A 13 -22.33 -14.85 28.94
N ARG A 14 -22.20 -14.86 27.61
CA ARG A 14 -21.14 -15.57 26.88
C ARG A 14 -19.81 -14.94 27.28
N LYS A 15 -19.05 -15.63 28.14
CA LYS A 15 -17.59 -15.44 28.25
C LYS A 15 -17.00 -15.95 26.94
N HIS A 16 -16.74 -15.05 25.98
CA HIS A 16 -15.97 -15.39 24.80
C HIS A 16 -14.55 -14.85 24.99
N ALA A 17 -13.63 -15.81 25.08
CA ALA A 17 -12.22 -15.76 24.68
C ALA A 17 -11.42 -14.49 25.04
N ASP A 18 -10.88 -14.47 26.26
CA ASP A 18 -9.63 -13.77 26.56
C ASP A 18 -8.48 -14.78 26.42
N ALA A 19 -8.34 -15.34 25.22
CA ALA A 19 -7.23 -16.18 24.83
C ALA A 19 -6.49 -15.45 23.71
N VAL A 20 -5.99 -14.26 24.05
CA VAL A 20 -4.97 -13.59 23.25
C VAL A 20 -3.78 -14.54 23.20
N VAL A 21 -3.51 -15.08 22.02
CA VAL A 21 -2.38 -15.97 21.77
C VAL A 21 -1.12 -15.12 21.91
N GLU A 22 -0.48 -15.17 23.07
CA GLU A 22 0.72 -14.38 23.43
C GLU A 22 1.97 -14.62 22.57
N ASN A 23 1.90 -15.43 21.51
CA ASN A 23 3.06 -15.85 20.71
C ASN A 23 3.04 -15.39 19.25
N ALA A 24 2.10 -14.53 18.83
CA ALA A 24 2.12 -13.93 17.49
C ALA A 24 2.83 -12.57 17.55
N GLU A 25 4.12 -12.54 17.23
CA GLU A 25 4.93 -11.31 17.16
C GLU A 25 4.40 -10.32 16.11
N THR A 26 3.68 -10.83 15.09
CA THR A 26 3.05 -10.04 14.03
C THR A 26 1.63 -10.52 13.77
N ALA A 27 0.71 -9.61 13.41
CA ALA A 27 -0.66 -9.99 13.05
C ALA A 27 -0.69 -10.98 11.85
N GLU A 28 0.32 -10.94 10.99
CA GLU A 28 0.52 -11.89 9.88
C GLU A 28 0.80 -13.32 10.35
N ASP A 29 1.34 -13.50 11.56
CA ASP A 29 1.59 -14.82 12.15
C ASP A 29 0.31 -15.47 12.72
N ALA A 30 -0.76 -14.68 12.90
CA ALA A 30 -2.05 -15.18 13.37
C ALA A 30 -2.85 -15.91 12.27
N LEU A 31 -2.49 -15.70 11.00
CA LEU A 31 -3.16 -16.35 9.87
C LEU A 31 -2.60 -17.77 9.63
N PRO A 32 -3.44 -18.73 9.23
CA PRO A 32 -3.00 -20.08 8.92
C PRO A 32 -1.92 -20.07 7.83
N LYS A 33 -0.73 -20.60 8.14
CA LYS A 33 0.36 -20.72 7.18
C LYS A 33 0.11 -21.92 6.27
N ALA A 34 0.25 -21.71 4.95
CA ALA A 34 0.09 -22.79 3.97
C ALA A 34 1.21 -23.84 4.03
N TRP A 35 2.40 -23.46 4.52
CA TRP A 35 3.55 -24.35 4.66
C TRP A 35 3.88 -24.58 6.13
N ASP A 36 4.18 -25.83 6.46
CA ASP A 36 4.66 -26.29 7.76
C ASP A 36 6.10 -25.83 8.06
N ARG A 37 6.90 -25.64 7.02
CA ARG A 37 8.28 -25.15 7.11
C ARG A 37 8.67 -24.28 5.91
N ASN A 38 9.32 -23.16 6.20
CA ASN A 38 9.97 -22.32 5.20
C ASN A 38 11.29 -22.96 4.73
N LEU A 39 11.44 -23.10 3.41
CA LEU A 39 12.68 -23.53 2.77
C LEU A 39 13.43 -22.31 2.27
N HIS A 40 14.70 -22.21 2.64
CA HIS A 40 15.60 -21.18 2.15
C HIS A 40 16.26 -21.63 0.85
N ARG A 41 16.53 -20.67 -0.04
CA ARG A 41 17.25 -20.91 -1.29
C ARG A 41 18.73 -21.18 -1.03
N SER A 42 19.41 -21.82 -1.98
CA SER A 42 20.87 -21.94 -1.93
C SER A 42 21.52 -20.55 -1.86
N GLY A 43 22.60 -20.44 -1.08
CA GLY A 43 23.25 -19.14 -0.82
C GLY A 43 22.58 -18.28 0.26
N SER A 44 21.52 -18.76 0.90
CA SER A 44 20.98 -18.09 2.09
C SER A 44 21.98 -18.11 3.24
N THR A 45 22.11 -17.00 3.93
CA THR A 45 22.87 -16.88 5.17
C THR A 45 21.92 -16.93 6.37
N ALA A 46 22.44 -17.34 7.52
CA ALA A 46 21.71 -17.33 8.78
C ALA A 46 22.61 -16.73 9.87
N VAL A 47 22.00 -15.99 10.80
CA VAL A 47 22.70 -15.44 11.97
C VAL A 47 22.26 -16.24 13.19
N ALA A 48 23.20 -16.97 13.79
CA ALA A 48 22.95 -17.71 15.01
C ALA A 48 23.34 -16.85 16.22
N VAL A 49 22.36 -16.49 17.04
CA VAL A 49 22.58 -15.79 18.31
C VAL A 49 22.64 -16.83 19.42
N LEU A 50 23.71 -16.78 20.21
CA LEU A 50 23.93 -17.65 21.36
C LEU A 50 23.73 -16.85 22.65
N ALA A 51 23.39 -17.53 23.74
CA ALA A 51 23.08 -16.88 25.02
C ALA A 51 24.26 -16.05 25.57
N ASP A 52 25.48 -16.60 25.51
CA ASP A 52 26.68 -15.99 26.10
C ASP A 52 27.87 -15.92 25.12
N PRO A 53 28.80 -14.97 25.30
CA PRO A 53 30.05 -14.91 24.53
C PRO A 53 30.90 -16.18 24.65
N ARG A 54 30.92 -16.81 25.82
CA ARG A 54 31.65 -18.07 26.05
C ARG A 54 31.09 -19.20 25.19
N CYS A 55 29.77 -19.28 25.04
CA CYS A 55 29.12 -20.27 24.17
C CYS A 55 29.55 -20.09 22.71
N VAL A 56 29.72 -18.85 22.25
CA VAL A 56 30.24 -18.55 20.91
C VAL A 56 31.66 -19.12 20.73
N GLU A 57 32.55 -18.88 21.69
CA GLU A 57 33.91 -19.43 21.64
C GLU A 57 33.92 -20.96 21.62
N HIS A 58 33.09 -21.59 22.46
CA HIS A 58 32.97 -23.05 22.51
C HIS A 58 32.42 -23.62 21.19
N ALA A 59 31.40 -22.99 20.60
CA ALA A 59 30.86 -23.38 19.31
C ALA A 59 31.92 -23.25 18.20
N LEU A 60 32.66 -22.14 18.15
CA LEU A 60 33.74 -21.95 17.18
C LEU A 60 34.87 -22.96 17.35
N LYS A 61 35.24 -23.31 18.60
CA LYS A 61 36.22 -24.37 18.88
C LYS A 61 35.72 -25.74 18.42
N ALA A 62 34.45 -26.08 18.65
CA ALA A 62 33.85 -27.32 18.20
C ALA A 62 33.82 -27.42 16.66
N ILE A 63 33.45 -26.32 15.96
CA ILE A 63 33.47 -26.25 14.50
C ILE A 63 34.90 -26.46 13.96
N LYS A 64 35.89 -25.79 14.55
CA LYS A 64 37.31 -26.00 14.17
C LYS A 64 37.76 -27.45 14.37
N LYS A 65 37.32 -28.08 15.47
CA LYS A 65 37.62 -29.50 15.74
C LYS A 65 37.00 -30.41 14.69
N ALA A 66 35.72 -30.22 14.36
CA ALA A 66 35.01 -30.99 13.34
C ALA A 66 35.65 -30.84 11.94
N ASN A 67 36.05 -29.62 11.57
CA ASN A 67 36.74 -29.37 10.31
C ASN A 67 38.11 -30.08 10.23
N LYS A 68 38.79 -30.24 11.38
CA LYS A 68 40.08 -30.93 11.45
C LYS A 68 39.94 -32.45 11.46
N SER A 69 38.94 -32.99 12.16
CA SER A 69 38.69 -34.44 12.21
C SER A 69 38.01 -34.97 10.95
N GLY A 70 37.31 -34.12 10.19
CA GLY A 70 36.49 -34.54 9.04
C GLY A 70 35.20 -35.28 9.43
N GLU A 71 35.00 -35.55 10.72
CA GLU A 71 33.80 -36.15 11.29
C GLU A 71 32.78 -35.06 11.58
N TYR A 72 31.80 -34.92 10.68
CA TYR A 72 30.69 -34.00 10.86
C TYR A 72 29.51 -34.69 11.54
N PRO A 73 28.84 -34.02 12.49
CA PRO A 73 27.60 -34.53 13.05
C PRO A 73 26.52 -34.57 11.97
N VAL A 74 25.65 -35.58 12.03
CA VAL A 74 24.46 -35.64 11.16
C VAL A 74 23.52 -34.50 11.55
N TRP A 75 23.27 -33.60 10.61
CA TRP A 75 22.39 -32.45 10.86
C TRP A 75 20.96 -32.91 11.14
N GLY A 76 20.38 -32.47 12.26
CA GLY A 76 19.04 -32.85 12.68
C GLY A 76 18.94 -34.18 13.44
N ALA A 77 20.06 -34.85 13.73
CA ALA A 77 20.04 -36.04 14.59
C ALA A 77 19.59 -35.67 16.01
N GLY A 78 18.55 -36.34 16.51
CA GLY A 78 17.98 -36.11 17.84
C GLY A 78 17.08 -34.86 17.95
N VAL A 79 16.87 -34.11 16.86
CA VAL A 79 15.94 -32.97 16.86
C VAL A 79 14.53 -33.46 16.59
N SER A 80 13.74 -33.63 17.64
CA SER A 80 12.31 -33.95 17.54
C SER A 80 11.50 -32.72 17.15
N GLY A 81 10.48 -32.88 16.29
CA GLY A 81 9.53 -31.81 15.96
C GLY A 81 9.81 -31.03 14.68
N VAL A 82 10.83 -31.41 13.89
CA VAL A 82 11.04 -30.82 12.56
C VAL A 82 10.15 -31.54 11.54
N PRO A 83 9.30 -30.80 10.78
CA PRO A 83 8.49 -31.42 9.74
C PRO A 83 9.34 -32.15 8.69
N ALA A 84 8.89 -33.33 8.30
CA ALA A 84 9.58 -34.16 7.33
C ALA A 84 9.58 -33.51 5.94
N LEU A 85 10.71 -33.61 5.22
CA LEU A 85 10.80 -33.19 3.83
C LEU A 85 10.31 -34.28 2.87
N GLY A 86 10.14 -33.92 1.59
CA GLY A 86 9.73 -34.85 0.53
C GLY A 86 8.22 -34.86 0.30
N SER A 87 7.64 -36.04 0.04
CA SER A 87 6.22 -36.19 -0.25
C SER A 87 5.31 -35.81 0.93
N SER A 88 5.76 -36.10 2.16
CA SER A 88 5.09 -35.72 3.41
C SER A 88 4.84 -34.22 3.50
N ARG A 89 5.81 -33.40 3.10
CA ARG A 89 5.70 -31.93 3.06
C ARG A 89 4.57 -31.47 2.15
N TYR A 90 4.47 -32.03 0.95
CA TYR A 90 3.43 -31.61 0.00
C TYR A 90 2.04 -32.07 0.45
N MET A 91 1.94 -33.25 1.07
CA MET A 91 0.69 -33.70 1.70
C MET A 91 0.27 -32.78 2.85
N ALA A 92 1.21 -32.34 3.69
CA ALA A 92 0.95 -31.38 4.75
C ALA A 92 0.51 -30.02 4.20
N HIS A 93 1.22 -29.51 3.19
CA HIS A 93 0.84 -28.28 2.49
C HIS A 93 -0.57 -28.34 1.90
N GLN A 94 -0.93 -29.45 1.25
CA GLN A 94 -2.28 -29.61 0.70
C GLN A 94 -3.35 -29.52 1.78
N LYS A 95 -3.11 -30.12 2.96
CA LYS A 95 -4.03 -30.02 4.10
C LYS A 95 -4.10 -28.58 4.64
N LEU A 96 -2.96 -27.91 4.77
CA LEU A 96 -2.85 -26.53 5.26
C LEU A 96 -3.42 -25.48 4.29
N THR A 97 -3.45 -25.79 2.99
CA THR A 97 -4.02 -24.91 1.96
C THR A 97 -5.55 -24.84 2.08
N TYR A 98 -6.16 -25.92 2.57
CA TYR A 98 -7.61 -26.05 2.75
C TYR A 98 -7.94 -26.35 4.21
N PRO A 99 -7.72 -25.40 5.13
CA PRO A 99 -8.06 -25.58 6.54
C PRO A 99 -9.58 -25.64 6.72
N PRO A 100 -10.08 -26.24 7.82
CA PRO A 100 -11.49 -26.23 8.12
C PRO A 100 -12.01 -24.80 8.31
N LYS A 101 -13.25 -24.56 7.88
CA LYS A 101 -13.87 -23.23 7.86
C LYS A 101 -13.87 -22.55 9.23
N ASP A 102 -14.09 -23.31 10.29
CA ASP A 102 -14.21 -22.77 11.66
C ASP A 102 -12.88 -22.22 12.17
N GLU A 103 -11.77 -22.91 11.91
CA GLU A 103 -10.42 -22.45 12.27
C GLU A 103 -10.04 -21.19 11.46
N LEU A 104 -10.36 -21.18 10.17
CA LEU A 104 -10.10 -20.04 9.30
C LEU A 104 -10.89 -18.80 9.75
N GLN A 105 -12.18 -18.96 10.07
CA GLN A 105 -13.01 -17.87 10.54
C GLN A 105 -12.48 -17.30 11.86
N ALA A 106 -12.12 -18.16 12.81
CA ALA A 106 -11.55 -17.73 14.09
C ALA A 106 -10.24 -16.95 13.90
N ALA A 107 -9.36 -17.40 12.99
CA ALA A 107 -8.11 -16.70 12.70
C ALA A 107 -8.36 -15.31 12.08
N VAL A 108 -9.31 -15.20 11.13
CA VAL A 108 -9.69 -13.93 10.51
C VAL A 108 -10.33 -12.98 11.51
N ASP A 109 -11.24 -13.47 12.35
CA ASP A 109 -11.91 -12.66 13.36
C ASP A 109 -10.91 -12.10 14.38
N ASN A 110 -9.96 -12.92 14.83
CA ASN A 110 -8.88 -12.48 15.72
C ASN A 110 -7.98 -11.44 15.05
N PHE A 111 -7.57 -11.68 13.81
CA PHE A 111 -6.77 -10.73 13.03
C PHE A 111 -7.48 -9.37 12.89
N MET A 112 -8.75 -9.38 12.50
CA MET A 112 -9.54 -8.17 12.31
C MET A 112 -9.78 -7.44 13.64
N ALA A 113 -9.97 -8.16 14.74
CA ALA A 113 -10.12 -7.57 16.07
C ALA A 113 -8.83 -6.84 16.51
N GLU A 114 -7.67 -7.47 16.34
CA GLU A 114 -6.37 -6.85 16.65
C GLU A 114 -6.07 -5.66 15.72
N TRP A 115 -6.38 -5.80 14.43
CA TRP A 115 -6.22 -4.74 13.45
C TRP A 115 -7.06 -3.52 13.82
N ASN A 116 -8.35 -3.71 14.09
CA ASN A 116 -9.26 -2.64 14.50
C ASN A 116 -8.79 -1.99 15.81
N ARG A 117 -8.31 -2.77 16.78
CA ARG A 117 -7.73 -2.23 18.03
C ARG A 117 -6.53 -1.33 17.74
N LYS A 118 -5.61 -1.76 16.87
CA LYS A 118 -4.44 -0.97 16.46
C LYS A 118 -4.85 0.31 15.72
N GLU A 119 -5.85 0.25 14.83
CA GLU A 119 -6.38 1.44 14.16
C GLU A 119 -7.05 2.42 15.13
N GLU A 120 -7.84 1.92 16.07
CA GLU A 120 -8.48 2.75 17.10
C GLU A 120 -7.44 3.43 18.01
N GLU A 121 -6.40 2.69 18.40
CA GLU A 121 -5.29 3.23 19.19
C GLU A 121 -4.51 4.29 18.40
N ALA A 122 -4.22 4.05 17.13
CA ALA A 122 -3.59 5.03 16.24
C ALA A 122 -4.46 6.29 16.07
N ALA A 123 -5.78 6.12 15.87
CA ALA A 123 -6.72 7.23 15.78
C ALA A 123 -6.81 8.01 17.10
N ARG A 124 -6.76 7.32 18.25
CA ARG A 124 -6.72 7.94 19.58
C ARG A 124 -5.42 8.71 19.81
N LEU A 125 -4.28 8.15 19.43
CA LEU A 125 -2.98 8.83 19.50
C LEU A 125 -2.96 10.06 18.59
N ALA A 126 -3.47 9.96 17.37
CA ALA A 126 -3.59 11.11 16.46
C ALA A 126 -4.53 12.20 17.03
N LYS A 127 -5.65 11.82 17.66
CA LYS A 127 -6.53 12.77 18.38
C LYS A 127 -5.83 13.42 19.57
N ARG A 128 -5.00 12.68 20.31
CA ARG A 128 -4.22 13.24 21.43
C ARG A 128 -3.17 14.21 20.92
N GLN A 129 -2.39 13.82 19.90
CA GLN A 129 -1.35 14.67 19.29
C GLN A 129 -1.94 15.97 18.74
N ARG A 130 -3.16 15.97 18.19
CA ARG A 130 -3.85 17.21 17.79
C ARG A 130 -4.06 18.23 18.91
N ASN A 131 -4.13 17.77 20.15
CA ASN A 131 -4.44 18.61 21.31
C ASN A 131 -3.19 18.93 22.16
N VAL A 132 -2.03 18.37 21.82
CA VAL A 132 -0.77 18.64 22.51
C VAL A 132 -0.06 19.76 21.76
N PRO A 133 0.21 20.91 22.41
CA PRO A 133 1.05 21.96 21.82
C PRO A 133 2.48 21.47 21.60
N ASP A 134 3.09 21.88 20.50
CA ASP A 134 4.49 21.60 20.20
C ASP A 134 5.44 22.34 21.17
N GLU A 135 6.75 22.08 21.09
CA GLU A 135 7.79 22.70 21.93
C GLU A 135 7.78 24.25 21.87
N ASP A 136 7.32 24.81 20.75
CA ASP A 136 7.15 26.25 20.53
C ASP A 136 5.74 26.78 20.91
N GLY A 137 4.86 25.95 21.48
CA GLY A 137 3.52 26.32 21.95
C GLY A 137 2.44 26.47 20.87
N PHE A 138 2.74 26.08 19.62
CA PHE A 138 1.75 26.07 18.54
C PHE A 138 0.94 24.77 18.52
N ILE A 139 -0.36 24.88 18.21
CA ILE A 139 -1.25 23.73 18.01
C ILE A 139 -1.39 23.51 16.50
N THR A 140 -0.93 22.36 16.00
CA THR A 140 -1.07 22.01 14.59
C THR A 140 -2.52 21.67 14.25
N VAL A 141 -3.20 22.58 13.52
CA VAL A 141 -4.57 22.37 13.04
C VAL A 141 -4.56 21.35 11.90
N THR A 142 -4.67 20.06 12.24
CA THR A 142 -4.90 19.02 11.22
C THR A 142 -6.40 18.85 10.99
N ARG A 143 -6.82 18.80 9.71
CA ARG A 143 -8.23 18.60 9.33
C ARG A 143 -8.72 17.26 9.88
N GLY A 144 -9.58 17.31 10.89
CA GLY A 144 -10.18 16.12 11.48
C GLY A 144 -11.05 15.39 10.46
N GLY A 145 -10.73 14.14 10.17
CA GLY A 145 -11.58 13.27 9.34
C GLY A 145 -10.87 12.24 8.48
N ARG A 146 -9.55 12.37 8.23
CA ARG A 146 -8.80 11.35 7.49
C ARG A 146 -8.03 10.47 8.48
N ALA A 147 -8.60 9.31 8.78
CA ALA A 147 -7.86 8.19 9.36
C ALA A 147 -7.11 7.51 8.21
N GLY A 148 -5.78 7.54 8.27
CA GLY A 148 -4.89 6.98 7.28
C GLY A 148 -4.30 8.01 6.31
N PRO A 149 -3.02 7.84 5.89
CA PRO A 149 -2.53 8.50 4.69
C PRO A 149 -3.48 8.12 3.56
N ALA A 150 -3.99 9.12 2.86
CA ALA A 150 -4.64 8.91 1.58
C ALA A 150 -3.80 7.91 0.78
N ARG A 151 -4.42 6.86 0.24
CA ARG A 151 -3.79 6.03 -0.79
C ARG A 151 -3.15 7.01 -1.78
N GLN A 152 -1.86 6.86 -2.08
CA GLN A 152 -1.09 7.86 -2.84
C GLN A 152 -1.84 8.31 -4.11
N HIS A 153 -2.54 7.38 -4.74
CA HIS A 153 -3.47 7.61 -5.85
C HIS A 153 -4.54 8.69 -5.59
N ASP A 154 -5.24 8.67 -4.46
CA ASP A 154 -6.28 9.66 -4.13
C ASP A 154 -5.68 11.03 -3.79
N ALA A 155 -4.44 11.06 -3.30
CA ALA A 155 -3.71 12.31 -3.07
C ALA A 155 -3.22 12.93 -4.38
N GLU A 156 -2.76 12.10 -5.31
CA GLU A 156 -2.34 12.52 -6.65
C GLU A 156 -3.53 13.03 -7.47
N GLU A 157 -4.68 12.36 -7.44
CA GLU A 157 -5.89 12.83 -8.10
C GLU A 157 -6.41 14.15 -7.51
N ALA A 158 -6.34 14.32 -6.19
CA ALA A 158 -6.75 15.56 -5.54
C ALA A 158 -5.82 16.72 -5.94
N ARG A 159 -4.50 16.49 -5.96
CA ARG A 159 -3.51 17.47 -6.42
C ARG A 159 -3.71 17.84 -7.89
N LYS A 160 -4.00 16.86 -8.74
CA LYS A 160 -4.28 17.10 -10.16
C LYS A 160 -5.53 17.96 -10.35
N LYS A 161 -6.62 17.67 -9.63
CA LYS A 161 -7.85 18.48 -9.66
C LYS A 161 -7.62 19.90 -9.13
N GLU A 162 -6.73 20.08 -8.16
CA GLU A 162 -6.36 21.40 -7.64
C GLU A 162 -5.55 22.20 -8.66
N LEU A 163 -4.53 21.59 -9.27
CA LEU A 163 -3.75 22.17 -10.37
C LEU A 163 -4.64 22.56 -11.56
N GLU A 164 -5.55 21.70 -11.98
CA GLU A 164 -6.49 22.00 -13.08
C GLU A 164 -7.41 23.18 -12.75
N ARG A 165 -7.82 23.33 -11.49
CA ARG A 165 -8.61 24.47 -11.03
C ARG A 165 -7.78 25.75 -10.97
N GLU A 166 -6.53 25.67 -10.55
CA GLU A 166 -5.61 26.81 -10.55
C GLU A 166 -5.27 27.27 -11.96
N ASP A 167 -4.99 26.34 -12.88
CA ASP A 167 -4.77 26.62 -14.29
C ASP A 167 -6.02 27.20 -14.96
N ALA A 168 -7.21 26.70 -14.63
CA ALA A 168 -8.47 27.27 -15.10
C ALA A 168 -8.66 28.71 -14.59
N LYS A 169 -8.37 28.96 -13.31
CA LYS A 169 -8.42 30.31 -12.72
C LYS A 169 -7.40 31.26 -13.34
N ARG A 170 -6.17 30.78 -13.61
CA ARG A 170 -5.11 31.55 -14.27
C ARG A 170 -5.47 31.88 -15.72
N LYS A 171 -6.12 30.97 -16.43
CA LYS A 171 -6.63 31.20 -17.80
C LYS A 171 -7.88 32.10 -17.81
N SER A 172 -8.71 32.05 -16.76
CA SER A 172 -9.92 32.88 -16.63
C SER A 172 -9.66 34.28 -16.08
N MET A 173 -8.54 34.49 -15.39
CA MET A 173 -8.02 35.83 -15.13
C MET A 173 -7.55 36.42 -16.46
N GLY A 174 -8.51 36.90 -17.25
CA GLY A 174 -8.26 37.59 -18.49
C GLY A 174 -7.44 38.86 -18.27
N ASP A 175 -6.87 39.33 -19.38
CA ASP A 175 -6.03 40.52 -19.49
C ASP A 175 -6.48 41.68 -18.58
N PHE A 176 -5.79 41.84 -17.46
CA PHE A 176 -6.10 42.85 -16.45
C PHE A 176 -5.83 44.28 -16.96
N TYR A 177 -4.97 44.43 -17.97
CA TYR A 177 -4.55 45.74 -18.46
C TYR A 177 -5.00 46.07 -19.87
N ARG A 178 -5.37 47.34 -20.07
CA ARG A 178 -5.85 47.88 -21.36
C ARG A 178 -4.84 47.80 -22.51
N PHE A 179 -3.54 47.59 -22.22
CA PHE A 179 -2.51 47.42 -23.26
C PHE A 179 -2.53 46.00 -23.84
N GLN A 180 -2.83 44.98 -23.03
CA GLN A 180 -2.89 43.57 -23.45
C GLN A 180 -4.01 43.36 -24.48
N GLY A 181 -5.20 43.92 -24.23
CA GLY A 181 -6.31 43.88 -25.19
C GLY A 181 -6.10 44.76 -26.45
N ARG A 182 -5.14 45.69 -26.44
CA ARG A 182 -4.73 46.44 -27.65
C ARG A 182 -3.73 45.64 -28.48
N GLU A 183 -2.79 44.98 -27.83
CA GLU A 183 -1.80 44.12 -28.45
C GLU A 183 -2.45 42.90 -29.12
N ARG A 184 -3.37 42.21 -28.42
CA ARG A 184 -4.14 41.10 -28.98
C ARG A 184 -4.94 41.48 -30.23
N ARG A 185 -5.62 42.63 -30.23
CA ARG A 185 -6.35 43.11 -31.42
C ARG A 185 -5.42 43.42 -32.59
N LYS A 186 -4.21 43.90 -32.31
CA LYS A 186 -3.19 44.16 -33.34
C LYS A 186 -2.65 42.85 -33.91
N GLU A 187 -2.46 41.84 -33.07
CA GLU A 187 -2.06 40.49 -33.49
C GLU A 187 -3.15 39.83 -34.35
N GLU A 188 -4.41 39.85 -33.89
CA GLU A 188 -5.57 39.35 -34.65
C GLU A 188 -5.70 40.05 -36.02
N GLN A 189 -5.55 41.38 -36.08
CA GLN A 189 -5.53 42.12 -37.35
C GLN A 189 -4.36 41.71 -38.26
N GLY A 190 -3.17 41.48 -37.68
CA GLY A 190 -2.00 41.00 -38.40
C GLY A 190 -2.18 39.60 -38.98
N GLU A 191 -2.79 38.69 -38.22
CA GLU A 191 -3.13 37.34 -38.71
C GLU A 191 -4.15 37.36 -39.86
N LEU A 192 -5.16 38.22 -39.77
CA LEU A 192 -6.14 38.41 -40.85
C LEU A 192 -5.48 38.91 -42.14
N LEU A 193 -4.55 39.87 -42.04
CA LEU A 193 -3.79 40.36 -43.19
C LEU A 193 -2.91 39.26 -43.81
N LYS A 194 -2.22 38.46 -42.99
CA LYS A 194 -1.41 37.32 -43.47
C LYS A 194 -2.27 36.29 -44.20
N ARG A 195 -3.41 35.88 -43.62
CA ARG A 195 -4.35 34.96 -44.26
C ARG A 195 -4.88 35.50 -45.60
N PHE A 196 -5.15 36.81 -45.66
CA PHE A 196 -5.59 37.45 -46.90
C PHE A 196 -4.50 37.44 -47.99
N GLU A 197 -3.25 37.71 -47.63
CA GLU A 197 -2.12 37.62 -48.56
C GLU A 197 -1.88 36.20 -49.07
N GLU A 198 -2.00 35.20 -48.20
CA GLU A 198 -1.91 33.78 -48.56
C GLU A 198 -3.02 33.37 -49.53
N ASP A 199 -4.27 33.78 -49.26
CA ASP A 199 -5.40 33.52 -50.16
C ASP A 199 -5.25 34.27 -51.49
N ARG A 200 -4.74 35.50 -51.47
CA ARG A 200 -4.45 36.25 -52.69
C ARG A 200 -3.39 35.54 -53.54
N LYS A 201 -2.30 35.08 -52.93
CA LYS A 201 -1.25 34.29 -53.61
C LYS A 201 -1.80 32.97 -54.15
N ARG A 202 -2.68 32.30 -53.40
CA ARG A 202 -3.36 31.07 -53.85
C ARG A 202 -4.24 31.32 -55.07
N VAL A 203 -5.02 32.39 -55.09
CA VAL A 203 -5.87 32.78 -56.24
C VAL A 203 -5.03 33.20 -57.43
N GLU A 204 -3.95 33.97 -57.22
CA GLU A 204 -3.01 34.35 -58.29
C GLU A 204 -2.33 33.12 -58.90
N GLY A 205 -1.91 32.14 -58.09
CA GLY A 205 -1.38 30.85 -58.56
C GLY A 205 -2.39 30.04 -59.39
N MET A 206 -3.66 30.00 -58.97
CA MET A 206 -4.72 29.37 -59.76
C MET A 206 -4.98 30.10 -61.08
N LYS A 207 -4.83 31.43 -61.11
CA LYS A 207 -5.05 32.28 -62.29
C LYS A 207 -3.90 32.14 -63.30
N THR A 208 -2.66 31.99 -62.84
CA THR A 208 -1.50 31.73 -63.71
C THR A 208 -1.53 30.30 -64.26
N GLU A 209 -1.84 29.29 -63.44
CA GLU A 209 -2.00 27.90 -63.89
C GLU A 209 -3.15 27.71 -64.89
N ARG A 210 -4.28 28.42 -64.71
CA ARG A 210 -5.40 28.38 -65.67
C ARG A 210 -5.08 29.09 -66.98
N ARG A 211 -4.30 30.18 -66.97
CA ARG A 211 -3.86 30.86 -68.21
C ARG A 211 -2.85 30.04 -69.02
N GLY A 212 -2.08 29.14 -68.40
CA GLY A 212 -1.15 28.24 -69.09
C GLY A 212 -1.79 27.01 -69.75
N ARG A 213 -3.06 26.71 -69.46
CA ARG A 213 -3.84 25.58 -70.01
C ARG A 213 -4.94 26.02 -70.99
N PHE A 214 -4.67 27.02 -71.81
CA PHE A 214 -5.52 27.32 -72.97
C PHE A 214 -4.64 27.37 -74.23
N ARG A 215 -4.48 26.21 -74.86
CA ARG A 215 -4.03 26.07 -76.26
C ARG A 215 -5.28 25.85 -77.11
N PRO A 216 -5.73 26.82 -77.92
CA PRO A 216 -6.68 26.54 -78.99
C PRO A 216 -5.94 25.81 -80.14
N GLU A 217 -6.66 24.92 -80.84
CA GLU A 217 -6.27 24.43 -82.17
C GLU A 217 -6.05 25.57 -83.17
#